data_AF-D8U255-F1
#
_entry.id   AF-D8U255-F1
#
_cell.length_a   1.000
_cell.length_b   1.000
_cell.length_c   1.000
_cell.angle_alpha   90.00
_cell.angle_beta   90.00
_cell.angle_gamma   90.00
#
_symmetry.space_group_name_H-M   'P 1'
#
loop_
_entity.id
_entity.type
_entity.pdbx_description
1 polymer ?
#
loop_
_entity_poly.entity_id
_entity_poly.type
_entity_poly.pdbx_seq_one_letter_code
_entity_poly.pdbx_strand_id
1 'polypeptide(L)'
;MAAKPPPSKKPTTESESKAQKRSLDLLAEDCKRICTTALNKPFTTLQDAVDHLLPFHVLSSLTGDEVDAEEAEAAQDSARLLCSRRDLAAELTTRRAVELHSRVEDLRQRLGKLEDRYRTRHQRPLPEEELFIAQVLKEVAERTLETERAKPTVLSSESESDSDEVLGAVSTTGVPVGPTVKSNIKGKDCG
;
A
#
# COMPACT_ATOMS: atom_id res chain seq x y z
N MET A 1 -39.96 57.98 -10.37
CA MET A 1 -39.34 56.83 -11.06
C MET A 1 -38.02 57.32 -11.65
N ALA A 2 -36.92 57.19 -10.92
CA ALA A 2 -35.60 57.64 -11.38
C ALA A 2 -34.82 56.42 -11.89
N ALA A 3 -34.50 56.43 -13.19
CA ALA A 3 -33.71 55.37 -13.83
C ALA A 3 -32.26 55.42 -13.32
N LYS A 4 -31.79 54.27 -12.85
CA LYS A 4 -30.40 54.04 -12.41
C LYS A 4 -29.49 54.07 -13.66
N PRO A 5 -28.38 54.82 -13.67
CA PRO A 5 -27.51 54.88 -14.83
C PRO A 5 -26.76 53.54 -15.03
N PRO A 6 -26.39 53.18 -16.28
CA PRO A 6 -25.67 51.95 -16.56
C PRO A 6 -24.26 51.97 -15.94
N PRO A 7 -23.71 50.82 -15.51
CA PRO A 7 -22.38 50.76 -14.93
C PRO A 7 -21.33 51.14 -15.98
N SER A 8 -20.60 52.22 -15.70
CA SER A 8 -19.44 52.67 -16.45
C SER A 8 -18.38 51.56 -16.50
N LYS A 9 -18.09 51.03 -17.69
CA LYS A 9 -16.96 50.12 -17.93
C LYS A 9 -15.67 50.83 -17.50
N LYS A 10 -14.99 50.29 -16.49
CA LYS A 10 -13.64 50.75 -16.12
C LYS A 10 -12.72 50.55 -17.34
N PRO A 11 -11.84 51.51 -17.66
CA PRO A 11 -10.85 51.33 -18.72
C PRO A 11 -9.90 50.21 -18.29
N THR A 12 -10.00 49.06 -18.96
CA THR A 12 -9.06 47.95 -18.82
C THR A 12 -7.65 48.43 -19.13
N THR A 13 -6.71 48.13 -18.24
CA THR A 13 -5.31 48.48 -18.42
C THR A 13 -4.74 47.79 -19.67
N GLU A 14 -3.79 48.42 -20.37
CA GLU A 14 -3.23 47.86 -21.62
C GLU A 14 -2.66 46.43 -21.44
N SER A 15 -2.20 46.09 -20.23
CA SER A 15 -1.78 44.74 -19.84
C SER A 15 -2.92 43.72 -19.83
N GLU A 16 -4.10 44.10 -19.34
CA GLU A 16 -5.29 43.23 -19.31
C GLU A 16 -5.78 42.95 -20.72
N SER A 17 -5.79 43.96 -21.60
CA SER A 17 -6.22 43.78 -23.00
C SER A 17 -5.32 42.81 -23.77
N LYS A 18 -4.01 42.82 -23.51
CA LYS A 18 -3.05 41.88 -24.11
C LYS A 18 -3.22 40.46 -23.55
N ALA A 19 -3.51 40.32 -22.26
CA ALA A 19 -3.80 39.03 -21.64
C ALA A 19 -5.11 38.43 -22.17
N GLN A 20 -6.16 39.25 -22.29
CA GLN A 20 -7.44 38.85 -22.88
C GLN A 20 -7.29 38.43 -24.33
N LYS A 21 -6.53 39.18 -25.14
CA LYS A 21 -6.28 38.81 -26.54
C LYS A 21 -5.57 37.46 -26.65
N ARG A 22 -4.52 37.22 -25.84
CA ARG A 22 -3.82 35.92 -25.80
C ARG A 22 -4.74 34.79 -25.37
N SER A 23 -5.62 35.02 -24.40
CA SER A 23 -6.60 34.03 -23.96
C SER A 23 -7.60 33.69 -25.06
N LEU A 24 -8.10 34.68 -25.80
CA LEU A 24 -8.99 34.46 -26.95
C LEU A 24 -8.31 33.72 -28.10
N ASP A 25 -7.04 34.02 -28.37
CA ASP A 25 -6.26 33.32 -29.39
C ASP A 25 -6.08 31.83 -29.03
N LEU A 26 -5.77 31.53 -27.76
CA LEU A 26 -5.68 30.15 -27.25
C LEU A 26 -7.04 29.42 -27.29
N LEU A 27 -8.13 30.10 -26.94
CA LEU A 27 -9.50 29.57 -27.03
C LEU A 27 -9.88 29.24 -28.48
N ALA A 28 -9.51 30.09 -29.43
CA ALA A 28 -9.77 29.86 -30.84
C ALA A 28 -8.99 28.63 -31.36
N GLU A 29 -7.74 28.44 -30.92
CA GLU A 29 -6.97 27.24 -31.24
C GLU A 29 -7.61 25.97 -30.67
N ASP A 30 -8.06 26.01 -29.42
CA ASP A 30 -8.70 24.89 -28.75
C ASP A 30 -10.01 24.49 -29.46
N CYS A 31 -10.87 25.47 -29.76
CA CYS A 31 -12.10 25.24 -30.53
C CYS A 31 -11.82 24.63 -31.91
N LYS A 32 -10.77 25.09 -32.59
CA LYS A 32 -10.36 24.53 -33.88
C LYS A 32 -9.93 23.07 -33.75
N ARG A 33 -9.20 22.70 -32.69
CA ARG A 33 -8.76 21.32 -32.44
C ARG A 33 -9.95 20.40 -32.15
N ILE A 34 -10.92 20.83 -31.32
CA ILE A 34 -12.15 20.06 -31.04
C ILE A 34 -12.98 19.86 -32.31
N CYS A 35 -13.25 20.94 -33.04
CA CYS A 35 -14.13 20.90 -34.22
C CYS A 35 -13.56 20.12 -35.41
N THR A 36 -12.25 19.82 -35.40
CA THR A 36 -11.59 19.03 -36.45
C THR A 36 -11.42 17.56 -36.07
N THR A 37 -11.88 17.15 -34.89
CA THR A 37 -11.84 15.75 -34.46
C THR A 37 -12.77 14.89 -35.30
N ALA A 38 -12.24 13.80 -35.87
CA ALA A 38 -13.03 12.83 -36.60
C ALA A 38 -13.70 11.85 -35.64
N LEU A 39 -14.93 12.16 -35.19
CA LEU A 39 -15.70 11.32 -34.24
C LEU A 39 -15.95 9.88 -34.74
N ASN A 40 -15.85 9.65 -36.05
CA ASN A 40 -16.07 8.35 -36.68
C ASN A 40 -14.78 7.52 -36.83
N LYS A 41 -13.62 8.04 -36.40
CA LYS A 41 -12.35 7.31 -36.45
C LYS A 41 -11.80 7.13 -35.03
N PRO A 42 -11.45 5.90 -34.62
CA PRO A 42 -10.80 5.69 -33.34
C PRO A 42 -9.40 6.32 -33.34
N PHE A 43 -8.97 6.81 -32.17
CA PHE A 43 -7.63 7.33 -32.00
C PHE A 43 -6.59 6.24 -32.25
N THR A 44 -5.58 6.59 -33.04
CA THR A 44 -4.55 5.64 -33.48
C THR A 44 -3.38 5.57 -32.50
N THR A 45 -3.15 6.65 -31.75
CA THR A 45 -2.11 6.73 -30.72
C THR A 45 -2.63 7.46 -29.48
N LEU A 46 -1.91 7.31 -28.35
CA LEU A 46 -2.23 8.07 -27.14
C LEU A 46 -2.04 9.58 -27.36
N GLN A 47 -1.02 9.97 -28.11
CA GLN A 47 -0.76 11.38 -28.42
C GLN A 47 -1.90 11.99 -29.24
N ASP A 48 -2.41 11.25 -30.23
CA ASP A 48 -3.57 11.61 -31.05
C ASP A 48 -4.83 11.81 -30.18
N ALA A 49 -5.05 10.94 -29.19
CA ALA A 49 -6.14 11.12 -28.22
C ALA A 49 -5.94 12.36 -27.34
N VAL A 50 -4.72 12.61 -26.86
CA VAL A 50 -4.40 13.77 -26.04
C VAL A 50 -4.60 15.08 -26.82
N ASP A 51 -4.10 15.16 -28.05
CA ASP A 51 -4.17 16.37 -28.87
C ASP A 51 -5.61 16.76 -29.24
N HIS A 52 -6.51 15.77 -29.31
CA HIS A 52 -7.90 15.95 -29.73
C HIS A 52 -8.91 16.03 -28.58
N LEU A 53 -8.66 15.35 -27.46
CA LEU A 53 -9.56 15.36 -26.29
C LEU A 53 -9.16 16.38 -25.23
N LEU A 54 -7.93 16.89 -25.27
CA LEU A 54 -7.39 17.75 -24.21
C LEU A 54 -6.89 19.14 -24.67
N PRO A 55 -7.72 19.96 -25.33
CA PRO A 55 -7.49 21.40 -25.39
C PRO A 55 -7.75 22.02 -24.00
N PHE A 56 -6.68 22.33 -23.27
CA PHE A 56 -6.73 22.71 -21.86
C PHE A 56 -6.82 24.21 -21.60
N HIS A 57 -6.63 25.09 -22.60
CA HIS A 57 -6.60 26.53 -22.35
C HIS A 57 -8.00 27.07 -22.03
N VAL A 58 -9.05 26.44 -22.57
CA VAL A 58 -10.46 26.71 -22.17
C VAL A 58 -10.73 26.37 -20.70
N LEU A 59 -10.04 25.35 -20.16
CA LEU A 59 -10.25 24.84 -18.80
C LEU A 59 -9.29 25.46 -17.77
N SER A 60 -8.28 26.20 -18.22
CA SER A 60 -7.23 26.76 -17.35
C SER A 60 -7.62 28.09 -16.70
N SER A 61 -8.57 28.84 -17.25
CA SER A 61 -9.00 30.13 -16.67
C SER A 61 -10.09 29.98 -15.62
N LEU A 62 -10.72 28.81 -15.54
CA LEU A 62 -11.72 28.46 -14.56
C LEU A 62 -11.04 27.60 -13.51
N THR A 63 -10.64 28.21 -12.39
CA THR A 63 -10.31 27.43 -11.19
C THR A 63 -11.54 26.59 -10.85
N GLY A 64 -11.35 25.29 -10.62
CA GLY A 64 -12.48 24.39 -10.31
C GLY A 64 -13.36 24.91 -9.18
N ASP A 65 -12.78 25.67 -8.25
CA ASP A 65 -13.46 26.31 -7.14
C ASP A 65 -14.47 27.41 -7.56
N GLU A 66 -14.23 28.15 -8.65
CA GLU A 66 -15.15 29.19 -9.14
C GLU A 66 -16.34 28.58 -9.91
N VAL A 67 -16.10 27.52 -10.69
CA VAL A 67 -17.16 26.79 -11.40
C VAL A 67 -18.07 26.06 -10.43
N ASP A 68 -17.51 25.43 -9.40
CA ASP A 68 -18.29 24.71 -8.40
C ASP A 68 -19.17 25.68 -7.57
N ALA A 69 -18.69 26.90 -7.32
CA ALA A 69 -19.47 27.95 -6.66
C ALA A 69 -20.60 28.49 -7.56
N GLU A 70 -20.31 28.74 -8.85
CA GLU A 70 -21.31 29.19 -9.83
C GLU A 70 -22.35 28.09 -10.12
N GLU A 71 -21.96 26.82 -10.19
CA GLU A 71 -22.85 25.66 -10.34
C GLU A 71 -23.74 25.47 -9.11
N ALA A 72 -23.19 25.68 -7.90
CA ALA A 72 -23.95 25.63 -6.66
C ALA A 72 -24.98 26.76 -6.54
N GLU A 73 -24.67 27.97 -7.03
CA GLU A 73 -25.64 29.08 -7.10
C GLU A 73 -26.67 28.87 -8.23
N ALA A 74 -26.26 28.41 -9.42
CA ALA A 74 -27.16 28.14 -10.54
C ALA A 74 -28.13 26.96 -10.30
N ALA A 75 -27.73 25.99 -9.46
CA ALA A 75 -28.59 24.88 -9.03
C ALA A 75 -29.75 25.31 -8.13
N GLN A 76 -29.71 26.51 -7.54
CA GLN A 76 -30.85 27.07 -6.79
C GLN A 76 -31.95 27.57 -7.73
N ASP A 77 -31.58 28.03 -8.94
CA ASP A 77 -32.49 28.69 -9.88
C ASP A 77 -32.88 27.84 -11.10
N SER A 78 -32.16 26.75 -11.41
CA SER A 78 -32.46 25.91 -12.57
C SER A 78 -32.28 24.41 -12.27
N ALA A 79 -33.25 23.63 -12.74
CA ALA A 79 -33.36 22.16 -12.72
C ALA A 79 -32.52 21.43 -11.66
N ARG A 80 -33.17 20.95 -10.59
CA ARG A 80 -32.59 20.04 -9.58
C ARG A 80 -31.83 18.88 -10.25
N LEU A 81 -30.51 19.02 -10.37
CA LEU A 81 -29.63 17.92 -10.73
C LEU A 81 -29.71 16.86 -9.63
N LEU A 82 -29.69 15.58 -10.02
CA LEU A 82 -29.77 14.47 -9.07
C LEU A 82 -28.52 14.34 -8.20
N CYS A 83 -27.36 14.78 -8.71
CA CYS A 83 -26.10 14.84 -8.01
C CYS A 83 -25.25 16.01 -8.54
N SER A 84 -24.47 16.65 -7.66
CA SER A 84 -23.49 17.65 -8.09
C SER A 84 -22.28 16.97 -8.74
N ARG A 85 -21.55 17.69 -9.59
CA ARG A 85 -20.28 17.21 -10.15
C ARG A 85 -19.30 16.73 -9.07
N ARG A 86 -19.27 17.44 -7.94
CA ARG A 86 -18.48 17.10 -6.76
C ARG A 86 -18.90 15.76 -6.15
N ASP A 87 -20.20 15.52 -6.02
CA ASP A 87 -20.71 14.25 -5.49
C ASP A 87 -20.36 13.09 -6.42
N LEU A 88 -20.50 13.27 -7.74
CA LEU A 88 -20.10 12.26 -8.71
C LEU A 88 -18.59 11.98 -8.64
N ALA A 89 -17.74 13.00 -8.49
CA ALA A 89 -16.31 12.82 -8.32
C ALA A 89 -15.97 12.07 -7.02
N ALA A 90 -16.67 12.37 -5.92
CA ALA A 90 -16.54 11.65 -4.66
C ALA A 90 -16.97 10.18 -4.78
N GLU A 91 -18.07 9.90 -5.49
CA GLU A 91 -18.51 8.52 -5.75
C GLU A 91 -17.53 7.74 -6.63
N LEU A 92 -17.00 8.35 -7.69
CA LEU A 92 -16.01 7.69 -8.55
C LEU A 92 -14.71 7.40 -7.81
N THR A 93 -14.24 8.34 -6.99
CA THR A 93 -13.01 8.15 -6.19
C THR A 93 -13.18 7.09 -5.12
N THR A 94 -14.32 7.07 -4.42
CA THR A 94 -14.63 6.02 -3.43
C THR A 94 -14.78 4.64 -4.08
N ARG A 95 -15.49 4.53 -5.20
CA ARG A 95 -15.59 3.27 -5.96
C ARG A 95 -14.21 2.78 -6.40
N ARG A 96 -13.37 3.68 -6.91
CA ARG A 96 -12.01 3.34 -7.31
C ARG A 96 -11.14 2.91 -6.13
N ALA A 97 -11.28 3.56 -4.97
CA ALA A 97 -10.57 3.18 -3.76
C ALA A 97 -10.96 1.76 -3.30
N VAL A 98 -12.24 1.42 -3.33
CA VAL A 98 -12.75 0.07 -3.00
C VAL A 98 -12.20 -0.99 -3.96
N GLU A 99 -12.23 -0.71 -5.28
CA GLU A 99 -11.65 -1.62 -6.28
C GLU A 99 -10.16 -1.86 -6.03
N LEU A 100 -9.39 -0.80 -5.80
CA LEU A 100 -7.96 -0.92 -5.52
C LEU A 100 -7.70 -1.67 -4.21
N HIS A 101 -8.48 -1.38 -3.16
CA HIS A 101 -8.38 -2.09 -1.89
C HIS A 101 -8.61 -3.60 -2.06
N SER A 102 -9.62 -4.00 -2.83
CA SER A 102 -9.88 -5.42 -3.11
C SER A 102 -8.70 -6.09 -3.81
N ARG A 103 -8.07 -5.42 -4.78
CA ARG A 103 -6.88 -5.94 -5.49
C ARG A 103 -5.68 -6.08 -4.58
N VAL A 104 -5.47 -5.12 -3.67
CA VAL A 104 -4.39 -5.20 -2.68
C VAL A 104 -4.62 -6.39 -1.74
N GLU A 105 -5.86 -6.62 -1.33
CA GLU A 105 -6.19 -7.73 -0.44
C GLU A 105 -6.01 -9.10 -1.12
N ASP A 106 -6.40 -9.22 -2.39
CA ASP A 106 -6.13 -10.41 -3.20
C ASP A 106 -4.62 -10.69 -3.33
N LEU A 107 -3.82 -9.63 -3.56
CA LEU A 107 -2.36 -9.75 -3.62
C LEU A 107 -1.77 -10.15 -2.28
N ARG A 108 -2.26 -9.59 -1.16
CA ARG A 108 -1.83 -9.99 0.20
C ARG A 108 -2.13 -11.46 0.46
N GLN A 109 -3.33 -11.95 0.12
CA GLN A 109 -3.67 -13.35 0.29
C GLN A 109 -2.79 -14.28 -0.56
N ARG A 110 -2.50 -13.89 -1.82
CA ARG A 110 -1.59 -14.65 -2.69
C ARG A 110 -0.17 -14.69 -2.14
N LEU A 111 0.30 -13.57 -1.60
CA LEU A 111 1.61 -13.45 -0.97
C LEU A 111 1.68 -14.33 0.29
N GLY A 112 0.68 -14.30 1.17
CA GLY A 112 0.60 -15.21 2.32
C GLY A 112 0.65 -16.68 1.90
N LYS A 113 -0.12 -17.09 0.87
CA LYS A 113 -0.05 -18.46 0.33
C LYS A 113 1.31 -18.82 -0.27
N LEU A 114 2.08 -17.85 -0.77
CA LEU A 114 3.44 -18.09 -1.27
C LEU A 114 4.44 -18.19 -0.11
N GLU A 115 4.32 -17.33 0.89
CA GLU A 115 5.13 -17.37 2.11
C GLU A 115 4.92 -18.67 2.89
N ASP A 116 3.69 -19.15 3.02
CA ASP A 116 3.39 -20.43 3.65
C ASP A 116 3.97 -21.60 2.86
N ARG A 117 3.89 -21.55 1.52
CA ARG A 117 4.55 -22.55 0.65
C ARG A 117 6.07 -22.52 0.76
N TYR A 118 6.65 -21.33 0.92
CA TYR A 118 8.09 -21.15 1.11
C TYR A 118 8.53 -21.70 2.47
N ARG A 119 7.80 -21.37 3.54
CA ARG A 119 8.06 -21.88 4.88
C ARG A 119 7.92 -23.40 4.95
N THR A 120 6.87 -23.97 4.38
CA THR A 120 6.67 -25.43 4.37
C THR A 120 7.71 -26.17 3.53
N ARG A 121 8.20 -25.59 2.42
CA ARG A 121 9.29 -26.17 1.63
C ARG A 121 10.66 -26.07 2.30
N HIS A 122 10.90 -25.07 3.14
CA HIS A 122 12.21 -24.83 3.76
C HIS A 122 12.30 -25.20 5.23
N GLN A 123 11.18 -25.54 5.88
CA GLN A 123 11.18 -26.17 7.21
C GLN A 123 11.28 -27.69 7.14
N ARG A 124 10.93 -28.31 6.01
CA ARG A 124 11.12 -29.75 5.82
C ARG A 124 12.50 -29.97 5.19
N PRO A 125 13.41 -30.72 5.84
CA PRO A 125 14.67 -31.09 5.21
C PRO A 125 14.39 -31.77 3.87
N LEU A 126 15.25 -31.51 2.88
CA LEU A 126 15.16 -32.18 1.59
C LEU A 126 15.22 -33.71 1.80
N PRO A 127 14.62 -34.54 0.93
CA PRO A 127 14.64 -35.99 1.10
C PRO A 127 16.06 -36.56 1.27
N GLU A 128 17.06 -35.94 0.62
CA GLU A 128 18.48 -36.29 0.75
C GLU A 128 19.05 -35.91 2.12
N GLU A 129 18.62 -34.77 2.69
CA GLU A 129 18.99 -34.34 4.04
C GLU A 129 18.30 -35.20 5.10
N GLU A 130 17.04 -35.62 4.89
CA GLU A 130 16.34 -36.58 5.76
C GLU A 130 17.09 -37.91 5.85
N LEU A 131 17.58 -38.43 4.72
CA LEU A 131 18.39 -39.66 4.68
C LEU A 131 19.74 -39.48 5.38
N PHE A 132 20.41 -38.35 5.16
CA PHE A 132 21.69 -38.04 5.82
C PHE A 132 21.51 -37.90 7.34
N ILE A 133 20.49 -37.18 7.80
CA ILE A 133 20.15 -37.05 9.23
C ILE A 133 19.83 -38.43 9.82
N ALA A 134 19.03 -39.25 9.13
CA ALA A 134 18.73 -40.61 9.58
C ALA A 134 19.98 -41.50 9.68
N GLN A 135 20.92 -41.37 8.73
CA GLN A 135 22.18 -42.11 8.76
C GLN A 135 23.09 -41.66 9.91
N VAL A 136 23.21 -40.35 10.15
CA VAL A 136 23.96 -39.80 11.29
C VAL A 136 23.36 -40.26 12.61
N LEU A 137 22.03 -40.22 12.76
CA LEU A 137 21.34 -40.69 13.97
C LEU A 137 21.55 -42.19 14.20
N LYS A 138 21.53 -43.00 13.13
CA LYS A 138 21.82 -44.44 13.21
C LYS A 138 23.25 -44.69 13.67
N GLU A 139 24.22 -44.00 13.10
CA GLU A 139 25.65 -44.13 13.46
C GLU A 139 25.90 -43.68 14.92
N VAL A 140 25.25 -42.61 15.37
CA VAL A 140 25.28 -42.18 16.78
C VAL A 140 24.68 -43.25 17.69
N ALA A 141 23.52 -43.81 17.34
CA ALA A 141 22.87 -44.86 18.12
C ALA A 141 23.75 -46.13 18.22
N GLU A 142 24.35 -46.57 17.12
CA GLU A 142 25.27 -47.71 17.09
C GLU A 142 26.49 -47.47 17.98
N ARG A 143 27.14 -46.30 17.89
CA ARG A 143 28.24 -45.92 18.79
C ARG A 143 27.81 -45.92 20.25
N THR A 144 26.63 -45.40 20.59
CA THR A 144 26.15 -45.42 21.98
C THR A 144 25.93 -46.85 22.49
N LEU A 145 25.37 -47.74 21.67
CA LEU A 145 25.19 -49.15 22.04
C LEU A 145 26.53 -49.89 22.18
N GLU A 146 27.50 -49.59 21.34
CA GLU A 146 28.87 -50.10 21.46
C GLU A 146 29.53 -49.63 22.74
N THR A 147 29.37 -48.36 23.12
CA THR A 147 29.90 -47.86 24.40
C THR A 147 29.20 -48.47 25.63
N GLU A 148 27.90 -48.76 25.54
CA GLU A 148 27.16 -49.45 26.61
C GLU A 148 27.53 -50.93 26.69
N ARG A 149 27.83 -51.59 25.56
CA ARG A 149 28.35 -52.97 25.54
C ARG A 149 29.81 -53.07 25.99
N ALA A 150 30.60 -52.04 25.69
CA ALA A 150 32.01 -51.97 26.08
C ALA A 150 32.20 -51.47 27.52
N LYS A 151 31.16 -50.91 28.17
CA LYS A 151 31.13 -50.75 29.61
C LYS A 151 31.11 -52.14 30.24
N PRO A 152 32.19 -52.55 30.92
CA PRO A 152 32.18 -53.82 31.63
C PRO A 152 31.09 -53.74 32.70
N THR A 153 30.26 -54.79 32.78
CA THR A 153 29.41 -55.06 33.94
C THR A 153 30.33 -55.28 35.14
N VAL A 154 30.75 -54.18 35.78
CA VAL A 154 31.31 -54.24 37.12
C VAL A 154 30.15 -54.62 38.01
N LEU A 155 30.15 -55.88 38.42
CA LEU A 155 29.40 -56.37 39.56
C LEU A 155 29.75 -55.46 40.75
N SER A 156 28.93 -54.44 40.97
CA SER A 156 28.88 -53.71 42.24
C SER A 156 27.71 -54.28 43.02
N SER A 157 27.95 -55.46 43.60
CA SER A 157 27.30 -55.81 44.86
C SER A 157 27.91 -54.94 45.97
N GLU A 158 27.08 -54.65 46.96
CA GLU A 158 27.41 -54.19 48.32
C GLU A 158 27.77 -52.69 48.48
N SER A 159 26.83 -51.88 48.98
CA SER A 159 26.85 -51.47 50.38
C SER A 159 25.63 -50.61 50.69
N GLU A 160 24.76 -51.16 51.55
CA GLU A 160 23.78 -50.38 52.31
C GLU A 160 24.57 -49.44 53.24
N SER A 161 24.24 -48.15 53.25
CA SER A 161 24.58 -47.25 54.36
C SER A 161 23.43 -46.28 54.58
N ASP A 162 22.67 -46.65 55.60
CA ASP A 162 21.73 -45.90 56.40
C ASP A 162 22.26 -44.50 56.81
N SER A 163 21.40 -43.49 56.72
CA SER A 163 21.45 -42.19 57.43
C SER A 163 20.19 -41.37 57.09
N ASP A 164 19.19 -41.45 57.96
CA ASP A 164 18.06 -40.52 58.07
C ASP A 164 18.51 -39.10 58.47
N GLU A 165 18.01 -38.05 57.81
CA GLU A 165 17.48 -36.84 58.47
C GLU A 165 16.61 -35.96 57.54
N VAL A 166 15.29 -36.14 57.68
CA VAL A 166 14.34 -35.14 58.23
C VAL A 166 14.30 -33.71 57.61
N LEU A 167 13.16 -33.48 56.93
CA LEU A 167 12.33 -32.26 56.83
C LEU A 167 12.79 -31.05 55.99
N GLY A 168 11.88 -30.65 55.09
CA GLY A 168 11.87 -29.29 54.57
C GLY A 168 10.95 -29.09 53.37
N ALA A 169 9.64 -29.19 53.55
CA ALA A 169 8.69 -28.67 52.58
C ALA A 169 8.83 -27.15 52.48
N VAL A 170 9.00 -26.57 51.28
CA VAL A 170 8.34 -25.30 50.95
C VAL A 170 8.21 -25.08 49.43
N SER A 171 6.99 -24.72 49.07
CA SER A 171 6.54 -24.10 47.82
C SER A 171 7.28 -22.79 47.53
N THR A 172 7.54 -22.44 46.26
CA THR A 172 7.06 -21.19 45.61
C THR A 172 7.73 -20.91 44.26
N THR A 173 6.87 -20.57 43.30
CA THR A 173 7.02 -19.69 42.12
C THR A 173 8.36 -19.00 41.83
N GLY A 174 8.77 -19.01 40.55
CA GLY A 174 9.76 -18.06 40.05
C GLY A 174 10.06 -18.20 38.57
N VAL A 175 9.30 -17.53 37.71
CA VAL A 175 9.65 -17.24 36.31
C VAL A 175 10.87 -16.32 36.29
N PRO A 176 11.91 -16.58 35.47
CA PRO A 176 12.82 -15.53 35.05
C PRO A 176 12.61 -15.20 33.56
N VAL A 177 12.16 -13.97 33.36
CA VAL A 177 12.13 -13.22 32.11
C VAL A 177 13.55 -13.13 31.53
N GLY A 178 13.70 -13.49 30.25
CA GLY A 178 14.94 -13.37 29.50
C GLY A 178 15.34 -11.92 29.20
N PRO A 179 16.63 -11.66 28.91
CA PRO A 179 17.25 -10.35 29.02
C PRO A 179 16.92 -9.38 27.87
N THR A 180 16.78 -8.11 28.28
CA THR A 180 16.69 -6.89 27.47
C THR A 180 17.86 -6.75 26.48
N VAL A 181 17.58 -6.81 25.18
CA VAL A 181 18.54 -6.46 24.13
C VAL A 181 18.58 -4.94 23.98
N LYS A 182 19.69 -4.30 24.35
CA LYS A 182 20.01 -2.91 24.02
C LYS A 182 20.49 -2.84 22.57
N SER A 183 19.63 -2.43 21.64
CA SER A 183 20.06 -2.07 20.28
C SER A 183 20.63 -0.65 20.29
N ASN A 184 21.95 -0.56 20.19
CA ASN A 184 22.70 0.67 20.04
C ASN A 184 22.64 1.11 18.56
N ILE A 185 21.78 2.06 18.21
CA ILE A 185 21.71 2.63 16.86
C ILE A 185 22.79 3.71 16.77
N LYS A 186 23.92 3.36 16.15
CA LYS A 186 24.95 4.33 15.76
C LYS A 186 24.59 4.87 14.38
N GLY A 187 24.16 6.13 14.35
CA GLY A 187 23.94 6.90 13.14
C GLY A 187 25.18 6.90 12.25
N LYS A 188 24.94 6.74 10.95
CA LYS A 188 25.96 6.88 9.92
C LYS A 188 25.42 7.87 8.90
N ASP A 189 25.81 9.13 9.12
CA ASP A 189 25.84 10.16 8.09
C ASP A 189 26.84 9.77 7.01
N CYS A 190 26.37 9.75 5.77
CA CYS A 190 27.07 9.94 4.50
C CYS A 190 25.96 10.28 3.51
N GLY A 191 25.95 11.33 2.70
CA GLY A 191 26.97 12.28 2.27
C GLY A 191 26.43 12.87 0.97
#